data_AF-A0A2D4FDD6-F1
#
_entry.id   AF-A0A2D4FDD6-F1
#
_cell.length_a   1.000
_cell.length_b   1.000
_cell.length_c   1.000
_cell.angle_alpha   90.00
_cell.angle_beta   90.00
_cell.angle_gamma   90.00
#
_symmetry.space_group_name_H-M   'P 1'
#
loop_
_entity.id
_entity.type
_entity.pdbx_description
1 polymer ?
#
loop_
_entity_poly.entity_id
_entity_poly.type
_entity_poly.pdbx_seq_one_letter_code
_entity_poly.pdbx_strand_id
1 'polypeptide(L)'
;KRSRPLATEATTGPQEDVSVHKSVLRDFVVSEVTSNSARLTWRVPSGRFDSFFLQYRDSEGSDQNLRMDGDSREIIIPNLVPSQRYRFNLYGVLGTVIHEPLFADAVTAAVQEPKKEKPDETIVIKPSLGEFSVLDVTSDTIHLYWTVPTGSYDSFLIQYKDADGQPQALPVEGDSREV
;
A
#
# COMPACT_ATOMS: atom_id res chain seq x y z
N LYS A 1 -13.66 -71.19 59.87
CA LYS A 1 -13.04 -69.85 60.19
C LYS A 1 -11.77 -69.75 59.35
N ARG A 2 -11.51 -68.79 58.47
CA ARG A 2 -12.13 -67.52 58.05
C ARG A 2 -12.04 -67.44 56.52
N SER A 3 -13.09 -67.02 55.84
CA SER A 3 -13.10 -66.60 54.43
C SER A 3 -12.51 -65.19 54.30
N ARG A 4 -11.81 -64.93 53.19
CA ARG A 4 -11.37 -63.58 52.76
C ARG A 4 -12.48 -62.94 51.92
N PRO A 5 -12.75 -61.63 52.02
CA PRO A 5 -13.70 -60.95 51.14
C PRO A 5 -13.01 -60.18 49.99
N LEU A 6 -13.81 -59.93 48.94
CA LEU A 6 -13.76 -58.81 47.97
C LEU A 6 -12.60 -58.83 46.95
N ALA A 7 -12.79 -58.51 45.66
CA ALA A 7 -13.80 -57.66 45.04
C ALA A 7 -14.20 -58.18 43.64
N THR A 8 -15.47 -57.97 43.29
CA THR A 8 -15.98 -58.10 41.93
C THR A 8 -15.74 -56.75 41.24
N GLU A 9 -14.91 -56.72 40.21
CA GLU A 9 -14.82 -55.56 39.33
C GLU A 9 -16.00 -55.62 38.36
N ALA A 10 -17.04 -54.83 38.65
CA ALA A 10 -18.04 -54.46 37.66
C ALA A 10 -17.53 -53.18 36.96
N THR A 11 -16.90 -53.34 35.80
CA THR A 11 -16.55 -52.20 34.94
C THR A 11 -17.82 -51.75 34.21
N THR A 12 -18.56 -50.83 34.82
CA THR A 12 -19.58 -50.05 34.13
C THR A 12 -18.87 -49.01 33.26
N GLY A 13 -18.95 -49.16 31.95
CA GLY A 13 -18.47 -48.15 31.00
C GLY A 13 -19.37 -46.91 30.98
N PRO A 14 -18.79 -45.77 30.56
CA PRO A 14 -19.36 -44.96 29.49
C PRO A 14 -18.41 -45.07 28.29
N GLN A 15 -18.88 -45.63 27.19
CA GLN A 15 -19.55 -44.87 26.13
C GLN A 15 -18.55 -44.12 25.26
N GLU A 16 -18.73 -44.37 23.96
CA GLU A 16 -18.02 -43.90 22.79
C GLU A 16 -17.53 -42.45 22.82
N ASP A 17 -16.42 -42.27 22.10
CA ASP A 17 -16.02 -41.08 21.36
C ASP A 17 -16.12 -39.74 22.08
N VAL A 18 -14.99 -39.25 22.57
CA VAL A 18 -14.81 -37.81 22.62
C VAL A 18 -13.39 -37.38 22.28
N SER A 19 -13.13 -37.27 20.97
CA SER A 19 -12.22 -36.26 20.41
C SER A 19 -12.70 -34.84 20.79
N VAL A 20 -12.72 -34.47 22.09
CA VAL A 20 -13.06 -33.11 22.55
C VAL A 20 -11.91 -32.16 22.21
N HIS A 21 -11.89 -31.76 20.95
CA HIS A 21 -11.36 -30.53 20.42
C HIS A 21 -9.95 -30.14 20.89
N LYS A 22 -8.93 -30.88 20.41
CA LYS A 22 -7.61 -30.26 20.24
C LYS A 22 -7.80 -29.01 19.39
N SER A 23 -7.59 -27.84 19.98
CA SER A 23 -7.54 -26.59 19.23
C SER A 23 -6.28 -26.61 18.37
N VAL A 24 -6.48 -26.49 17.06
CA VAL A 24 -5.39 -26.58 16.09
C VAL A 24 -5.24 -25.23 15.42
N LEU A 25 -4.04 -24.67 15.51
CA LEU A 25 -3.61 -23.49 14.77
C LEU A 25 -2.83 -23.95 13.52
N ARG A 26 -3.20 -23.44 12.34
CA ARG A 26 -2.57 -23.79 11.05
C ARG A 26 -2.41 -22.57 10.14
N ASP A 27 -1.61 -22.77 9.09
CA ASP A 27 -1.51 -21.89 7.92
C ASP A 27 -1.21 -20.45 8.28
N PHE A 28 -0.29 -20.26 9.23
CA PHE A 28 0.22 -18.94 9.54
C PHE A 28 1.10 -18.48 8.38
N VAL A 29 0.59 -17.53 7.61
CA VAL A 29 1.22 -17.03 6.39
C VAL A 29 1.33 -15.53 6.44
N VAL A 30 2.42 -15.02 5.88
CA VAL A 30 2.60 -13.59 5.65
C VAL A 30 2.23 -13.27 4.21
N SER A 31 1.38 -12.27 4.02
CA SER A 31 0.93 -11.74 2.74
C SER A 31 1.06 -10.21 2.72
N GLU A 32 0.86 -9.61 1.54
CA GLU A 32 0.84 -8.15 1.36
C GLU A 32 2.02 -7.43 2.04
N VAL A 33 3.24 -7.93 1.83
CA VAL A 33 4.45 -7.34 2.41
C VAL A 33 4.83 -6.08 1.63
N THR A 34 4.80 -4.93 2.31
CA THR A 34 5.23 -3.63 1.78
C THR A 34 6.63 -3.28 2.32
N SER A 35 7.07 -2.04 2.09
CA SER A 35 8.29 -1.53 2.71
C SER A 35 8.16 -1.28 4.21
N ASN A 36 6.94 -1.12 4.74
CA ASN A 36 6.71 -0.74 6.13
C ASN A 36 5.60 -1.52 6.84
N SER A 37 5.00 -2.51 6.19
CA SER A 37 3.94 -3.32 6.77
C SER A 37 3.92 -4.73 6.23
N ALA A 38 3.32 -5.63 6.99
CA ALA A 38 3.02 -6.98 6.54
C ALA A 38 1.65 -7.41 7.07
N ARG A 39 0.88 -8.12 6.25
CA ARG A 39 -0.36 -8.76 6.68
C ARG A 39 -0.04 -10.20 7.07
N LEU A 40 -0.56 -10.65 8.19
CA LEU A 40 -0.41 -12.02 8.65
C LEU A 40 -1.78 -12.63 8.83
N THR A 41 -1.96 -13.84 8.31
CA THR A 41 -3.22 -14.57 8.40
C THR A 41 -2.97 -15.98 8.92
N TRP A 42 -3.95 -16.54 9.63
CA TRP A 42 -3.89 -17.90 10.16
C TRP A 42 -5.28 -18.52 10.20
N ARG A 43 -5.31 -19.85 10.30
CA ARG A 43 -6.55 -20.63 10.39
C ARG A 43 -6.62 -21.42 11.69
N VAL A 44 -7.85 -21.63 12.14
CA VAL A 44 -8.18 -22.52 13.25
C VAL A 44 -9.15 -23.58 12.72
N PRO A 45 -8.65 -24.69 12.12
CA PRO A 45 -9.50 -25.69 11.48
C PRO A 45 -10.35 -26.49 12.47
N SER A 46 -9.93 -26.54 13.73
CA SER A 46 -10.65 -27.24 14.80
C SER A 46 -10.44 -26.57 16.15
N GLY A 47 -11.48 -26.63 16.98
CA GLY A 47 -11.49 -26.03 18.31
C GLY A 47 -11.58 -24.51 18.28
N ARG A 48 -11.13 -23.88 19.36
CA ARG A 48 -11.14 -22.43 19.58
C ARG A 48 -9.96 -22.00 20.43
N PHE A 49 -9.61 -20.74 20.38
CA PHE A 49 -8.66 -20.12 21.29
C PHE A 49 -9.38 -18.97 22.00
N ASP A 50 -8.98 -18.66 23.22
CA ASP A 50 -9.51 -17.51 23.95
C ASP A 50 -8.81 -16.22 23.50
N SER A 51 -7.51 -16.33 23.17
CA SER A 51 -6.74 -15.24 22.59
C SER A 51 -5.55 -15.78 21.79
N PHE A 52 -4.97 -14.93 20.98
CA PHE A 52 -3.67 -15.15 20.36
C PHE A 52 -2.69 -14.09 20.84
N PHE A 53 -1.40 -14.42 20.79
CA PHE A 53 -0.37 -13.39 20.82
C PHE A 53 0.67 -13.61 19.73
N LEU A 54 1.05 -12.50 19.10
CA LEU A 54 2.08 -12.44 18.08
C LEU A 54 3.35 -11.87 18.69
N GLN A 55 4.43 -12.62 18.61
CA GLN A 55 5.76 -12.17 19.00
C GLN A 55 6.64 -11.97 17.76
N TYR A 56 7.24 -10.80 17.64
CA TYR A 56 8.26 -10.53 16.62
C TYR A 56 9.34 -9.61 17.17
N ARG A 57 10.51 -9.62 16.54
CA ARG A 57 11.60 -8.71 16.89
C ARG A 57 11.57 -7.50 15.97
N ASP A 58 11.54 -6.31 16.53
CA ASP A 58 11.65 -5.07 15.77
C ASP A 58 13.09 -4.80 15.28
N SER A 59 13.28 -3.69 14.54
CA SER A 59 14.59 -3.31 14.02
C SER A 59 15.60 -2.93 15.12
N GLU A 60 15.11 -2.49 16.28
CA GLU A 60 15.92 -2.14 17.44
C GLU A 60 16.35 -3.39 18.23
N GLY A 61 15.88 -4.57 17.81
CA GLY A 61 16.16 -5.84 18.46
C GLY A 61 15.25 -6.14 19.66
N SER A 62 14.21 -5.33 19.89
CA SER A 62 13.26 -5.53 20.98
C SER A 62 12.14 -6.48 20.58
N ASP A 63 11.76 -7.36 21.51
CA ASP A 63 10.68 -8.31 21.29
C ASP A 63 9.31 -7.62 21.51
N GLN A 64 8.57 -7.46 20.43
CA GLN A 64 7.21 -6.92 20.42
C GLN A 64 6.18 -8.03 20.60
N ASN A 65 5.16 -7.79 21.41
CA ASN A 65 4.10 -8.74 21.72
C ASN A 65 2.73 -8.08 21.49
N LEU A 66 1.96 -8.61 20.52
CA LEU A 66 0.63 -8.11 20.20
C LEU A 66 -0.40 -9.15 20.58
N ARG A 67 -1.36 -8.77 21.42
CA ARG A 67 -2.46 -9.65 21.84
C ARG A 67 -3.69 -9.42 20.96
N MET A 68 -4.36 -10.52 20.62
CA MET A 68 -5.54 -10.55 19.76
C MET A 68 -6.62 -11.44 20.36
N ASP A 69 -7.86 -11.20 19.98
CA ASP A 69 -9.00 -11.97 20.43
C ASP A 69 -9.03 -13.36 19.79
N GLY A 70 -9.69 -14.31 20.45
CA GLY A 70 -9.82 -15.70 20.00
C GLY A 70 -10.47 -15.90 18.62
N ASP A 71 -11.22 -14.91 18.16
CA ASP A 71 -11.88 -14.90 16.86
C ASP A 71 -11.03 -14.25 15.75
N SER A 72 -9.91 -13.61 16.10
CA SER A 72 -9.00 -13.02 15.12
C SER A 72 -8.37 -14.10 14.24
N ARG A 73 -8.29 -13.81 12.93
CA ARG A 73 -7.65 -14.66 11.90
C ARG A 73 -6.62 -13.90 11.06
N GLU A 74 -6.45 -12.62 11.38
CA GLU A 74 -5.62 -11.69 10.62
C GLU A 74 -5.12 -10.56 11.52
N ILE A 75 -3.91 -10.07 11.22
CA ILE A 75 -3.38 -8.81 11.74
C ILE A 75 -2.49 -8.13 10.69
N ILE A 76 -2.48 -6.81 10.69
CA ILE A 76 -1.52 -6.00 9.92
C ILE A 76 -0.50 -5.45 10.90
N ILE A 77 0.78 -5.67 10.62
CA ILE A 77 1.89 -5.15 11.42
C ILE A 77 2.40 -3.88 10.74
N PRO A 78 2.16 -2.69 11.32
CA PRO A 78 2.67 -1.45 10.77
C PRO A 78 4.11 -1.20 11.23
N ASN A 79 4.71 -0.12 10.70
CA ASN A 79 5.98 0.45 11.15
C ASN A 79 7.16 -0.54 11.10
N LEU A 80 7.15 -1.47 10.14
CA LEU A 80 8.32 -2.30 9.86
C LEU A 80 9.39 -1.47 9.16
N VAL A 81 10.64 -1.84 9.35
CA VAL A 81 11.77 -1.21 8.68
C VAL A 81 11.93 -1.83 7.28
N PRO A 82 12.13 -1.00 6.23
CA PRO A 82 12.37 -1.47 4.87
C PRO A 82 13.62 -2.34 4.72
N SER A 83 13.64 -3.23 3.72
CA SER A 83 14.76 -4.14 3.43
C SER A 83 15.23 -5.01 4.60
N GLN A 84 14.34 -5.27 5.57
CA GLN A 84 14.66 -5.98 6.80
C GLN A 84 13.94 -7.32 6.85
N ARG A 85 14.64 -8.35 7.34
CA ARG A 85 14.03 -9.66 7.60
C ARG A 85 13.40 -9.67 8.99
N TYR A 86 12.15 -10.10 9.03
CA TYR A 86 11.37 -10.33 10.24
C TYR A 86 10.99 -11.79 10.36
N ARG A 87 11.00 -12.28 11.60
CA ARG A 87 10.40 -13.56 11.99
C ARG A 87 9.26 -13.28 12.95
N PHE A 88 8.08 -13.74 12.58
CA PHE A 88 6.87 -13.64 13.38
C PHE A 88 6.57 -15.01 14.01
N ASN A 89 6.16 -15.02 15.26
CA ASN A 89 5.75 -16.21 16.00
C ASN A 89 4.33 -15.99 16.52
N LEU A 90 3.39 -16.82 16.10
CA LEU A 90 2.00 -16.76 16.50
C LEU A 90 1.69 -17.89 17.49
N TYR A 91 1.14 -17.53 18.65
CA TYR A 91 0.75 -18.45 19.70
C TYR A 91 -0.76 -18.39 19.91
N GLY A 92 -1.39 -19.55 20.08
CA GLY A 92 -2.78 -19.67 20.51
C GLY A 92 -2.86 -19.97 22.02
N VAL A 93 -3.75 -19.27 22.72
CA VAL A 93 -3.98 -19.44 24.17
C VAL A 93 -5.38 -20.00 24.39
N LEU A 94 -5.49 -21.09 25.15
CA LEU A 94 -6.74 -21.69 25.60
C LEU A 94 -6.70 -21.90 27.12
N GLY A 95 -7.48 -21.12 27.86
CA GLY A 95 -7.39 -21.02 29.31
C GLY A 95 -5.99 -20.57 29.74
N THR A 96 -5.27 -21.45 30.43
CA THR A 96 -3.88 -21.22 30.88
C THR A 96 -2.85 -21.93 30.00
N VAL A 97 -3.28 -22.61 28.94
CA VAL A 97 -2.42 -23.40 28.06
C VAL A 97 -2.03 -22.55 26.85
N ILE A 98 -0.72 -22.42 26.63
CA ILE A 98 -0.16 -21.83 25.41
C ILE A 98 0.19 -22.98 24.47
N HIS A 99 -0.35 -22.93 23.25
CA HIS A 99 -0.09 -23.92 22.23
C HIS A 99 1.23 -23.63 21.48
N GLU A 100 1.76 -24.66 20.82
CA GLU A 100 2.98 -24.57 20.02
C GLU A 100 2.88 -23.43 18.99
N PRO A 101 3.91 -22.58 18.85
CA PRO A 101 3.86 -21.47 17.93
C PRO A 101 3.91 -21.92 16.48
N LEU A 102 3.26 -21.14 15.62
CA LEU A 102 3.60 -21.12 14.21
C LEU A 102 4.55 -19.96 13.95
N PHE A 103 5.50 -20.18 13.04
CA PHE A 103 6.43 -19.14 12.62
C PHE A 103 6.26 -18.83 11.14
N ALA A 104 6.48 -17.57 10.78
CA ALA A 104 6.53 -17.13 9.40
C ALA A 104 7.58 -16.04 9.24
N ASP A 105 8.34 -16.14 8.16
CA ASP A 105 9.43 -15.22 7.84
C ASP A 105 8.98 -14.29 6.70
N ALA A 106 9.36 -13.02 6.79
CA ALA A 106 9.12 -12.03 5.75
C ALA A 106 10.31 -11.11 5.58
N VAL A 107 10.51 -10.61 4.36
CA VAL A 107 11.48 -9.56 4.07
C VAL A 107 10.70 -8.38 3.52
N THR A 108 10.76 -7.25 4.23
CA THR A 108 10.11 -6.03 3.77
C THR A 108 10.76 -5.53 2.48
N ALA A 109 9.96 -4.95 1.60
CA ALA A 109 10.49 -4.36 0.38
C ALA A 109 11.44 -3.20 0.75
N ALA A 110 12.40 -2.91 -0.12
CA ALA A 110 13.09 -1.63 -0.04
C ALA A 110 12.06 -0.50 -0.16
N VAL A 111 12.30 0.62 0.53
CA VAL A 111 11.68 1.87 0.07
C VAL A 111 12.26 2.06 -1.32
N GLN A 112 11.42 1.84 -2.33
CA GLN A 112 11.71 2.49 -3.59
C GLN A 112 11.67 3.96 -3.21
N GLU A 113 12.84 4.60 -3.15
CA GLU A 113 12.90 6.04 -3.41
C GLU A 113 11.93 6.27 -4.55
N PRO A 114 11.02 7.26 -4.46
CA PRO A 114 10.07 7.50 -5.54
C PRO A 114 10.93 7.43 -6.77
N LYS A 115 10.70 6.37 -7.57
CA LYS A 115 11.42 6.19 -8.80
C LYS A 115 11.26 7.59 -9.38
N LYS A 116 12.35 8.23 -9.79
CA LYS A 116 12.20 9.19 -10.87
C LYS A 116 11.66 8.35 -12.03
N GLU A 117 10.38 7.96 -11.96
CA GLU A 117 9.41 8.22 -13.00
C GLU A 117 9.91 9.55 -13.54
N LYS A 118 10.67 9.45 -14.64
CA LYS A 118 10.73 10.54 -15.59
C LYS A 118 9.31 11.06 -15.58
N PRO A 119 9.10 12.34 -15.20
CA PRO A 119 7.77 12.86 -14.90
C PRO A 119 6.85 12.23 -15.91
N ASP A 120 5.97 11.36 -15.39
CA ASP A 120 4.89 10.71 -16.12
C ASP A 120 4.49 11.71 -17.17
N GLU A 121 4.66 11.36 -18.46
CA GLU A 121 4.56 12.28 -19.59
C GLU A 121 3.32 13.14 -19.37
N THR A 122 3.49 14.27 -18.67
CA THR A 122 2.54 15.35 -18.59
C THR A 122 2.36 15.57 -20.04
N ILE A 123 1.18 15.24 -20.57
CA ILE A 123 0.87 15.40 -21.99
C ILE A 123 1.48 16.76 -22.30
N VAL A 124 2.65 16.77 -22.96
CA VAL A 124 3.34 18.02 -23.21
C VAL A 124 2.47 18.51 -24.32
N ILE A 125 1.42 19.24 -23.95
CA ILE A 125 0.53 19.87 -24.89
C ILE A 125 1.43 20.92 -25.50
N LYS A 126 2.18 20.49 -26.53
CA LYS A 126 3.15 21.30 -27.22
C LYS A 126 2.37 22.53 -27.65
N PRO A 127 2.74 23.73 -27.15
CA PRO A 127 2.02 24.92 -27.51
C PRO A 127 2.13 25.06 -29.03
N SER A 128 0.98 25.14 -29.68
CA SER A 128 0.89 25.34 -31.12
C SER A 128 0.19 26.66 -31.41
N LEU A 129 0.83 27.47 -32.24
CA LEU A 129 0.23 28.67 -32.81
C LEU A 129 -0.60 28.21 -34.00
N GLY A 130 -1.88 28.52 -33.96
CA GLY A 130 -2.81 28.21 -35.03
C GLY A 130 -2.79 29.29 -36.10
N GLU A 131 -3.97 29.61 -36.60
CA GLU A 131 -4.19 30.66 -37.59
C GLU A 131 -3.63 32.00 -37.13
N PHE A 132 -2.95 32.72 -38.04
CA PHE A 132 -2.50 34.10 -37.87
C PHE A 132 -3.05 34.91 -39.05
N SER A 133 -3.86 35.93 -38.77
CA SER A 133 -4.63 36.69 -39.76
C SER A 133 -4.66 38.18 -39.44
N VAL A 134 -4.80 39.01 -40.47
CA VAL A 134 -5.02 40.45 -40.33
C VAL A 134 -6.52 40.69 -40.28
N LEU A 135 -7.03 41.25 -39.17
CA LEU A 135 -8.44 41.56 -39.00
C LEU A 135 -8.84 42.82 -39.74
N ASP A 136 -8.04 43.88 -39.61
CA ASP A 136 -8.33 45.19 -40.19
C ASP A 136 -7.04 45.96 -40.47
N VAL A 137 -7.11 46.88 -41.43
CA VAL A 137 -6.00 47.75 -41.84
C VAL A 137 -6.54 49.16 -42.03
N THR A 138 -6.00 50.10 -41.27
CA THR A 138 -6.23 51.53 -41.45
C THR A 138 -4.98 52.19 -42.06
N SER A 139 -4.97 53.52 -42.18
CA SER A 139 -3.80 54.24 -42.71
C SER A 139 -2.60 54.24 -41.76
N ASP A 140 -2.83 53.98 -40.46
CA ASP A 140 -1.83 54.03 -39.40
C ASP A 140 -1.80 52.78 -38.50
N THR A 141 -2.78 51.88 -38.60
CA THR A 141 -2.87 50.67 -37.78
C THR A 141 -3.12 49.40 -38.58
N ILE A 142 -2.61 48.29 -38.07
CA ILE A 142 -2.89 46.94 -38.56
C ILE A 142 -3.32 46.15 -37.33
N HIS A 143 -4.52 45.57 -37.37
CA HIS A 143 -5.01 44.68 -36.32
C HIS A 143 -4.71 43.24 -36.69
N LEU A 144 -4.00 42.53 -35.82
CA LEU A 144 -3.59 41.14 -36.02
C LEU A 144 -4.33 40.24 -35.06
N TYR A 145 -4.64 39.02 -35.49
CA TYR A 145 -5.28 37.99 -34.68
C TYR A 145 -4.56 36.66 -34.83
N TRP A 146 -4.50 35.89 -33.74
CA TRP A 146 -4.02 34.52 -33.78
C TRP A 146 -4.74 33.57 -32.82
N THR A 147 -4.70 32.28 -33.14
CA THR A 147 -5.26 31.21 -32.29
C THR A 147 -4.16 30.39 -31.62
N VAL A 148 -4.49 29.80 -30.46
CA VAL A 148 -3.64 28.82 -29.76
C VAL A 148 -4.46 27.55 -29.55
N PRO A 149 -4.49 26.62 -30.53
CA PRO A 149 -5.33 25.43 -30.45
C PRO A 149 -4.90 24.45 -29.35
N THR A 150 -3.61 24.45 -29.00
CA THR A 150 -3.05 23.58 -27.97
C THR A 150 -2.03 24.34 -27.13
N GLY A 151 -2.05 24.12 -25.81
CA GLY A 151 -1.07 24.63 -24.86
C GLY A 151 -1.29 26.11 -24.51
N SER A 152 -0.31 26.71 -23.84
CA SER A 152 -0.26 28.13 -23.50
C SER A 152 1.13 28.66 -23.84
N TYR A 153 1.18 29.93 -24.27
CA TYR A 153 2.43 30.66 -24.44
C TYR A 153 2.57 31.65 -23.27
N ASP A 154 3.79 31.92 -22.83
CA ASP A 154 4.04 32.97 -21.83
C ASP A 154 4.05 34.39 -22.46
N SER A 155 4.42 34.46 -23.74
CA SER A 155 4.44 35.69 -24.53
C SER A 155 4.49 35.38 -26.03
N PHE A 156 4.02 36.32 -26.85
CA PHE A 156 4.23 36.33 -28.30
C PHE A 156 5.19 37.46 -28.67
N LEU A 157 5.93 37.28 -29.76
CA LEU A 157 6.80 38.31 -30.33
C LEU A 157 6.40 38.55 -31.78
N ILE A 158 5.80 39.71 -32.04
CA ILE A 158 5.34 40.09 -33.36
C ILE A 158 6.45 40.86 -34.05
N GLN A 159 6.97 40.33 -35.15
CA GLN A 159 8.02 40.96 -35.93
C GLN A 159 7.44 41.53 -37.23
N TYR A 160 7.67 42.81 -37.49
CA TYR A 160 7.27 43.48 -38.72
C TYR A 160 8.42 44.31 -39.28
N LYS A 161 8.33 44.71 -40.54
CA LYS A 161 9.28 45.66 -41.14
C LYS A 161 8.58 46.99 -41.30
N ASP A 162 9.22 48.06 -40.87
CA ASP A 162 8.72 49.40 -41.09
C ASP A 162 8.96 49.87 -42.54
N ALA A 163 8.50 51.09 -42.86
CA ALA A 163 8.61 51.68 -44.19
C ALA A 163 10.07 51.83 -44.67
N ASP A 164 11.02 51.92 -43.74
CA ASP A 164 12.46 51.99 -44.00
C ASP A 164 13.10 50.59 -44.12
N GLY A 165 12.30 49.53 -43.99
CA GLY A 165 12.72 48.14 -44.06
C GLY A 165 13.39 47.62 -42.80
N GLN A 166 13.38 48.39 -41.70
CA GLN A 166 13.97 47.99 -40.43
C GLN A 166 13.05 46.99 -39.72
N PRO A 167 13.59 45.87 -39.20
CA PRO A 167 12.82 44.91 -38.43
C PRO A 167 12.49 45.49 -37.05
N GLN A 168 11.20 45.58 -36.74
CA GLN A 168 10.65 45.94 -35.45
C GLN A 168 10.05 44.69 -34.79
N ALA A 169 10.11 44.63 -33.46
CA ALA A 169 9.57 43.51 -32.69
C ALA A 169 8.73 44.04 -31.52
N LEU A 170 7.48 43.57 -31.43
CA LEU A 170 6.52 43.95 -30.39
C LEU A 170 6.22 42.72 -29.50
N PRO A 171 6.61 42.74 -28.21
CA PRO A 171 6.23 41.70 -27.27
C PRO A 171 4.76 41.86 -26.87
N VAL A 172 4.02 40.75 -26.84
CA VAL A 172 2.62 40.68 -26.44
C VAL A 172 2.47 39.60 -25.36
N GLU A 173 1.57 39.82 -24.40
CA GLU A 173 1.28 38.84 -23.34
C GLU A 173 0.76 37.51 -23.92
N GLY A 174 1.14 36.40 -23.29
CA GLY A 174 0.82 35.05 -23.75
C GLY A 174 -0.66 34.66 -23.72
N ASP A 175 -1.46 35.41 -22.95
CA ASP A 175 -2.92 35.31 -22.96
C ASP A 175 -3.58 36.23 -24.01
N SER A 176 -2.82 37.02 -24.78
CA SER A 176 -3.42 37.77 -25.88
C SER A 176 -3.62 36.91 -27.11
N ARG A 177 -4.68 37.22 -27.86
CA ARG A 177 -5.00 36.62 -29.16
C ARG A 177 -5.08 37.67 -30.26
N GLU A 178 -4.85 38.93 -29.92
CA GLU A 178 -4.95 40.07 -30.83
C GLU A 178 -4.00 41.21 -30.41
N VAL A 179 -3.60 42.05 -31.36
CA VAL A 179 -2.86 43.30 -31.15
C VAL A 179 -3.21 44.35 -32.20
#